data_AF-A3XAA7-F1
#
_entry.id   AF-A3XAA7-F1
#
_cell.length_a   1.000
_cell.length_b   1.000
_cell.length_c   1.000
_cell.angle_alpha   90.00
_cell.angle_beta   90.00
_cell.angle_gamma   90.00
#
_symmetry.space_group_name_H-M   'P 1'
#
loop_
_entity.id
_entity.type
_entity.pdbx_description
1 polymer ?
#
loop_
_entity_poly.entity_id
_entity_poly.type
_entity_poly.pdbx_seq_one_letter_code
_entity_poly.pdbx_strand_id
1 'polypeptide(L)'
;MQSPDFESPEFSNFCHACFAVRRFKPTLTIAQLRTALTVSASTRPMGFREVANSAEIKYGQATHQIAQLADGKGSDLGLKLLVRQKAEGRRSSFVKPSRTGKAIACCYALPEERDPALTLDGVKRSEMLAKHLKQSILPAFNEVTSRTQGLSLGSFCVLLHVTLKQFEIAFEGRPLHEVSSSIGISNVPRHISFLSEGTPKRKGLGLIELTRNPEDRRLTLPKPSEAGIELMTAICSRLLQRPAAQLRRPKPTSIEALDAPVDAATLKKDDFDYIDPGTLMRPEDKKS
;
A
#
# COMPACT_ATOMS: atom_id res chain seq x y z
N MET A 1 -11.08 7.69 -16.91
CA MET A 1 -11.05 8.03 -15.47
C MET A 1 -10.87 6.73 -14.77
N GLN A 2 -9.89 6.61 -13.88
CA GLN A 2 -9.94 5.50 -12.94
C GLN A 2 -11.24 5.63 -12.14
N SER A 3 -11.53 4.66 -11.27
CA SER A 3 -12.49 4.93 -10.21
C SER A 3 -12.24 6.36 -9.68
N PRO A 4 -13.24 7.26 -9.64
CA PRO A 4 -13.04 8.59 -9.04
C PRO A 4 -12.49 8.49 -7.60
N ASP A 5 -12.65 7.32 -6.97
CA ASP A 5 -12.11 7.01 -5.66
C ASP A 5 -10.60 6.66 -5.69
N PHE A 6 -10.04 6.21 -6.82
CA PHE A 6 -8.58 6.03 -7.05
C PHE A 6 -7.89 7.33 -7.47
N GLU A 7 -8.65 8.34 -7.89
CA GLU A 7 -8.14 9.68 -8.18
C GLU A 7 -8.27 10.61 -6.94
N SER A 8 -8.77 10.09 -5.82
CA SER A 8 -8.94 10.85 -4.58
C SER A 8 -7.61 11.36 -4.03
N PRO A 9 -7.59 12.57 -3.42
CA PRO A 9 -6.41 13.08 -2.73
C PRO A 9 -5.87 12.12 -1.67
N GLU A 10 -6.74 11.40 -0.96
CA GLU A 10 -6.40 10.44 0.08
C GLU A 10 -5.60 9.25 -0.49
N PHE A 11 -6.08 8.66 -1.59
CA PHE A 11 -5.37 7.56 -2.24
C PHE A 11 -4.06 8.02 -2.87
N SER A 12 -4.06 9.19 -3.53
CA SER A 12 -2.85 9.79 -4.10
C SER A 12 -1.79 10.04 -3.02
N ASN A 13 -2.18 10.65 -1.89
CA ASN A 13 -1.29 10.89 -0.75
C ASN A 13 -0.73 9.59 -0.15
N PHE A 14 -1.57 8.56 -0.02
CA PHE A 14 -1.14 7.24 0.44
C PHE A 14 -0.10 6.62 -0.52
N CYS A 15 -0.31 6.73 -1.83
CA CYS A 15 0.63 6.24 -2.84
C CYS A 15 1.98 6.98 -2.76
N HIS A 16 1.94 8.31 -2.70
CA HIS A 16 3.15 9.12 -2.57
C HIS A 16 3.91 8.81 -1.29
N ALA A 17 3.22 8.57 -0.18
CA ALA A 17 3.83 8.13 1.07
C ALA A 17 4.55 6.78 0.90
N CYS A 18 3.92 5.81 0.24
CA CYS A 18 4.55 4.52 -0.08
C CYS A 18 5.81 4.69 -0.94
N PHE A 19 5.75 5.53 -1.99
CA PHE A 19 6.89 5.81 -2.85
C PHE A 19 8.06 6.47 -2.09
N ALA A 20 7.75 7.46 -1.23
CA ALA A 20 8.73 8.15 -0.40
C ALA A 20 9.42 7.18 0.57
N VAL A 21 8.65 6.35 1.28
CA VAL A 21 9.19 5.34 2.21
C VAL A 21 10.04 4.33 1.46
N ARG A 22 9.60 3.85 0.30
CA ARG A 22 10.35 2.89 -0.52
C ARG A 22 11.69 3.45 -0.97
N ARG A 23 11.73 4.73 -1.38
CA ARG A 23 12.96 5.40 -1.78
C ARG A 23 13.99 5.44 -0.64
N PHE A 24 13.51 5.58 0.59
CA PHE A 24 14.35 5.64 1.78
C PHE A 24 14.70 4.25 2.37
N LYS A 25 13.80 3.26 2.28
CA LYS A 25 13.98 1.88 2.76
C LYS A 25 13.50 0.86 1.69
N PRO A 26 14.32 0.58 0.66
CA PRO A 26 13.89 -0.19 -0.52
C PRO A 26 13.64 -1.68 -0.26
N THR A 27 14.22 -2.24 0.81
CA THR A 27 14.11 -3.66 1.17
C THR A 27 12.92 -3.99 2.07
N LEU A 28 12.15 -2.98 2.45
CA LEU A 28 11.08 -3.11 3.42
C LEU A 28 9.88 -3.85 2.80
N THR A 29 9.27 -4.75 3.55
CA THR A 29 8.01 -5.42 3.16
C THR A 29 6.81 -4.66 3.69
N ILE A 30 5.62 -4.89 3.11
CA ILE A 30 4.39 -4.24 3.61
C ILE A 30 4.08 -4.65 5.05
N ALA A 31 4.30 -5.93 5.40
CA ALA A 31 4.12 -6.41 6.77
C ALA A 31 5.05 -5.71 7.77
N GLN A 32 6.33 -5.53 7.40
CA GLN A 32 7.28 -4.78 8.21
C GLN A 32 6.90 -3.30 8.33
N LEU A 33 6.40 -2.67 7.25
CA LEU A 33 5.90 -1.29 7.28
C LEU A 33 4.75 -1.14 8.25
N ARG A 34 3.74 -2.00 8.13
CA ARG A 34 2.56 -2.01 8.99
C ARG A 34 2.95 -2.14 10.45
N THR A 35 3.88 -3.04 10.78
CA THR A 35 4.38 -3.22 12.15
C THR A 35 5.14 -1.98 12.65
N ALA A 36 5.98 -1.36 11.83
CA ALA A 36 6.66 -0.12 12.20
C ALA A 36 5.67 1.02 12.45
N LEU A 37 4.67 1.19 11.57
CA LEU A 37 3.62 2.20 11.72
C LEU A 37 2.72 1.92 12.93
N THR A 38 2.44 0.65 13.25
CA THR A 38 1.68 0.24 14.44
C THR A 38 2.38 0.73 15.70
N VAL A 39 3.70 0.52 15.79
CA VAL A 39 4.50 1.02 16.92
C VAL A 39 4.57 2.55 16.92
N SER A 40 4.69 3.19 15.75
CA SER A 40 4.70 4.65 15.61
C SER A 40 3.38 5.32 15.99
N ALA A 41 2.25 4.63 15.83
CA ALA A 41 0.93 5.13 16.22
C ALA A 41 0.64 4.98 17.73
N SER A 42 1.56 4.38 18.49
CA SER A 42 1.45 4.30 19.95
C SER A 42 2.04 5.55 20.61
N THR A 43 1.35 6.07 21.62
CA THR A 43 1.83 7.19 22.44
C THR A 43 2.85 6.76 23.50
N ARG A 44 2.98 5.45 23.75
CA ARG A 44 3.92 4.86 24.72
C ARG A 44 4.69 3.68 24.13
N PRO A 45 5.84 3.28 24.72
CA PRO A 45 6.50 2.04 24.35
C PRO A 45 5.54 0.84 24.44
N MET A 46 5.58 -0.03 23.45
CA MET A 46 4.71 -1.20 23.34
C MET A 46 5.45 -2.48 23.74
N GLY A 47 4.74 -3.37 24.44
CA GLY A 47 5.25 -4.73 24.65
C GLY A 47 5.17 -5.56 23.36
N PHE A 48 6.01 -6.58 23.19
CA PHE A 48 6.01 -7.37 21.94
C PHE A 48 4.67 -8.09 21.68
N ARG A 49 3.99 -8.52 22.75
CA ARG A 49 2.63 -9.10 22.66
C ARG A 49 1.59 -8.06 22.26
N GLU A 50 1.74 -6.84 22.75
CA GLU A 50 0.87 -5.72 22.36
C GLU A 50 1.05 -5.41 20.87
N VAL A 51 2.28 -5.37 20.38
CA VAL A 51 2.56 -5.23 18.94
C VAL A 51 1.93 -6.35 18.14
N ALA A 52 2.07 -7.60 18.58
CA ALA A 52 1.47 -8.75 17.90
C ALA A 52 -0.05 -8.61 17.78
N ASN A 53 -0.73 -8.21 18.87
CA ASN A 53 -2.17 -8.02 18.88
C ASN A 53 -2.59 -6.85 17.99
N SER A 54 -1.93 -5.69 18.10
CA SER A 54 -2.28 -4.49 17.31
C SER A 54 -1.96 -4.61 15.82
N ALA A 55 -0.93 -5.37 15.46
CA ALA A 55 -0.59 -5.66 14.07
C ALA A 55 -1.31 -6.92 13.54
N GLU A 56 -2.13 -7.59 14.37
CA GLU A 56 -2.87 -8.81 14.02
C GLU A 56 -1.99 -9.93 13.45
N ILE A 57 -0.81 -10.12 14.05
CA ILE A 57 0.16 -11.14 13.65
C ILE A 57 0.51 -12.05 14.82
N LYS A 58 1.04 -13.24 14.51
CA LYS A 58 1.49 -14.17 15.55
C LYS A 58 2.65 -13.57 16.35
N TYR A 59 2.70 -13.85 17.65
CA TYR A 59 3.75 -13.35 18.54
C TYR A 59 5.18 -13.63 18.04
N GLY A 60 5.42 -14.83 17.48
CA GLY A 60 6.72 -15.19 16.89
C GLY A 60 7.08 -14.32 15.67
N GLN A 61 6.10 -14.00 14.82
CA GLN A 61 6.28 -13.10 13.68
C GLN A 61 6.55 -11.67 14.15
N ALA A 62 5.81 -11.17 15.14
CA ALA A 62 6.05 -9.85 15.73
C ALA A 62 7.46 -9.75 16.30
N THR A 63 7.92 -10.76 17.04
CA THR A 63 9.28 -10.79 17.60
C THR A 63 10.34 -10.76 16.50
N HIS A 64 10.15 -11.52 15.42
CA HIS A 64 11.07 -11.54 14.29
C HIS A 64 11.10 -10.20 13.55
N GLN A 65 9.92 -9.63 13.25
CA GLN A 65 9.83 -8.33 12.59
C GLN A 65 10.40 -7.21 13.45
N ILE A 66 10.15 -7.18 14.76
CA ILE A 66 10.74 -6.20 15.67
C ILE A 66 12.27 -6.29 15.66
N ALA A 67 12.84 -7.50 15.66
CA ALA A 67 14.28 -7.66 15.57
C ALA A 67 14.83 -7.06 14.26
N GLN A 68 14.23 -7.38 13.12
CA GLN A 68 14.62 -6.83 11.81
C GLN A 68 14.42 -5.32 11.71
N LEU A 69 13.33 -4.79 12.27
CA LEU A 69 13.00 -3.37 12.25
C LEU A 69 13.86 -2.54 13.21
N ALA A 70 14.44 -3.16 14.24
CA ALA A 70 15.35 -2.53 15.18
C ALA A 70 16.80 -2.70 14.72
N ASP A 71 17.62 -3.42 15.49
CA ASP A 71 19.07 -3.54 15.30
C ASP A 71 19.46 -4.73 14.42
N GLY A 72 18.53 -5.65 14.15
CA GLY A 72 18.77 -6.87 13.37
C GLY A 72 18.89 -8.12 14.23
N LYS A 73 19.25 -9.24 13.60
CA LYS A 73 19.47 -10.54 14.25
C LYS A 73 20.68 -11.25 13.61
N GLY A 74 21.66 -11.64 14.42
CA GLY A 74 22.85 -12.33 13.92
C GLY A 74 23.67 -11.41 13.00
N SER A 75 23.96 -11.88 11.79
CA SER A 75 24.68 -11.12 10.74
C SER A 75 23.80 -10.11 10.00
N ASP A 76 22.47 -10.21 10.09
CA ASP A 76 21.56 -9.34 9.36
C ASP A 76 21.42 -7.99 10.05
N LEU A 77 21.84 -6.92 9.37
CA LEU A 77 21.68 -5.55 9.84
C LEU A 77 20.20 -5.16 9.91
N GLY A 78 19.79 -4.61 11.05
CA GLY A 78 18.43 -4.09 11.22
C GLY A 78 18.17 -2.80 10.46
N LEU A 79 16.88 -2.53 10.22
CA LEU A 79 16.41 -1.37 9.46
C LEU A 79 16.43 -0.07 10.28
N LYS A 80 16.68 -0.15 11.60
CA LYS A 80 16.79 0.98 12.55
C LYS A 80 15.54 1.88 12.59
N LEU A 81 14.37 1.30 12.35
CA LEU A 81 13.08 1.97 12.43
C LEU A 81 12.49 1.95 13.83
N LEU A 82 12.88 0.95 14.63
CA LEU A 82 12.44 0.76 15.99
C LEU A 82 13.64 0.76 16.96
N VAL A 83 13.38 1.09 18.22
CA VAL A 83 14.35 1.01 19.31
C VAL A 83 13.80 0.08 20.37
N ARG A 84 14.55 -0.97 20.69
CA ARG A 84 14.22 -1.88 21.79
C ARG A 84 14.67 -1.26 23.11
N GLN A 85 13.80 -1.30 24.11
CA GLN A 85 14.11 -0.89 25.48
C GLN A 85 14.02 -2.12 26.38
N LYS A 86 15.10 -2.39 27.13
CA LYS A 86 15.07 -3.37 28.21
C LYS A 86 14.36 -2.74 29.40
N ALA A 87 13.38 -3.41 29.96
CA ALA A 87 12.85 -3.04 31.26
C ALA A 87 13.87 -3.43 32.35
N GLU A 88 14.06 -2.57 33.34
CA GLU A 88 14.86 -2.93 34.52
C GLU A 88 14.25 -4.17 35.20
N GLY A 89 15.08 -5.20 35.43
CA GLY A 89 14.71 -6.37 36.22
C GLY A 89 13.74 -7.38 35.60
N ARG A 90 13.36 -7.30 34.31
CA ARG A 90 12.44 -8.29 33.69
C ARG A 90 12.89 -8.80 32.31
N ARG A 91 12.40 -10.00 31.96
CA ARG A 91 12.38 -10.57 30.59
C ARG A 91 11.54 -9.76 29.59
N SER A 92 10.80 -8.73 30.03
CA SER A 92 9.92 -7.93 29.17
C SER A 92 10.71 -6.89 28.37
N SER A 93 10.71 -7.04 27.05
CA SER A 93 11.26 -6.06 26.11
C SER A 93 10.14 -5.17 25.59
N PHE A 94 10.35 -3.86 25.67
CA PHE A 94 9.48 -2.87 25.05
C PHE A 94 10.10 -2.37 23.75
N VAL A 95 9.27 -1.79 22.89
CA VAL A 95 9.72 -1.18 21.64
C VAL A 95 9.03 0.16 21.43
N LYS A 96 9.79 1.12 20.90
CA LYS A 96 9.30 2.44 20.51
C LYS A 96 9.84 2.81 19.12
N PRO A 97 9.22 3.76 18.40
CA PRO A 97 9.75 4.18 17.11
C PRO A 97 11.08 4.93 17.29
N SER A 98 12.03 4.70 16.39
CA SER A 98 13.26 5.52 16.28
C SER A 98 12.94 6.87 15.64
N ARG A 99 13.92 7.79 15.58
CA ARG A 99 13.77 9.04 14.79
C ARG A 99 13.39 8.75 13.34
N THR A 100 13.99 7.71 12.77
CA THR A 100 13.73 7.25 11.40
C THR A 100 12.33 6.62 11.27
N GLY A 101 11.90 5.81 12.24
CA GLY A 101 10.54 5.26 12.27
C GLY A 101 9.45 6.34 12.38
N LYS A 102 9.71 7.40 13.16
CA LYS A 102 8.85 8.58 13.24
C LYS A 102 8.79 9.33 11.90
N ALA A 103 9.94 9.55 11.25
CA ALA A 103 9.97 10.21 9.94
C ALA A 103 9.18 9.44 8.88
N ILE A 104 9.27 8.10 8.86
CA ILE A 104 8.45 7.25 8.00
C ILE A 104 6.95 7.40 8.30
N ALA A 105 6.57 7.46 9.58
CA ALA A 105 5.18 7.67 9.95
C ALA A 105 4.66 9.03 9.47
N CYS A 106 5.47 10.10 9.59
CA CYS A 106 5.14 11.44 9.08
C CYS A 106 4.91 11.48 7.56
N CYS A 107 5.43 10.53 6.78
CA CYS A 107 5.09 10.45 5.35
C CYS A 107 3.60 10.22 5.09
N TYR A 108 2.86 9.71 6.08
CA TYR A 108 1.42 9.47 6.04
C TYR A 108 0.60 10.54 6.76
N ALA A 109 1.23 11.62 7.23
CA ALA A 109 0.51 12.73 7.85
C ALA A 109 -0.49 13.37 6.86
N LEU A 110 -1.65 13.82 7.37
CA LEU A 110 -2.64 14.53 6.56
C LEU A 110 -2.02 15.83 5.98
N PRO A 111 -2.50 16.35 4.84
CA PRO A 111 -1.97 17.59 4.26
C PRO A 111 -1.97 18.78 5.25
N GLU A 112 -3.03 18.91 6.03
CA GLU A 112 -3.19 19.93 7.08
C GLU A 112 -2.13 19.80 8.20
N GLU A 113 -1.68 18.57 8.50
CA GLU A 113 -0.62 18.33 9.49
C GLU A 113 0.78 18.72 8.99
N ARG A 114 0.93 18.89 7.67
CA ARG A 114 2.19 19.28 7.01
C ARG A 114 2.31 20.78 6.84
N ASP A 115 1.20 21.52 6.94
CA ASP A 115 1.18 22.97 6.77
C ASP A 115 1.99 23.63 7.91
N PRO A 116 3.11 24.32 7.59
CA PRO A 116 3.87 25.06 8.58
C PRO A 116 3.10 26.25 9.15
N ALA A 117 2.07 26.76 8.46
CA ALA A 117 1.24 27.88 8.90
C ALA A 117 0.25 27.49 10.01
N LEU A 118 -0.14 26.21 10.10
CA LEU A 118 -0.93 25.70 11.22
C LEU A 118 -0.02 25.55 12.45
N THR A 119 -0.10 26.51 13.37
CA THR A 119 0.57 26.50 14.68
C THR A 119 -0.04 25.48 15.65
N LEU A 120 -0.09 24.22 15.23
CA LEU A 120 -0.31 23.09 16.13
C LEU A 120 0.99 22.79 16.86
N ASP A 121 0.92 22.69 18.19
CA ASP A 121 2.03 22.17 18.98
C ASP A 121 2.37 20.72 18.56
N GLY A 122 3.60 20.29 18.85
CA GLY A 122 4.11 18.98 18.43
C GLY A 122 3.34 17.79 19.03
N VAL A 123 2.65 17.97 20.15
CA VAL A 123 1.86 16.92 20.80
C VAL A 123 0.58 16.68 20.00
N LYS A 124 -0.18 17.74 19.70
CA LYS A 124 -1.40 17.66 18.88
C LYS A 124 -1.13 17.05 17.50
N ARG A 125 -0.05 17.47 16.83
CA ARG A 125 0.35 16.86 15.54
C ARG A 125 0.63 15.36 15.66
N SER A 126 1.28 14.94 16.75
CA SER A 126 1.58 13.53 16.99
C SER A 126 0.31 12.71 17.28
N GLU A 127 -0.65 13.28 17.99
CA GLU A 127 -1.95 12.65 18.28
C GLU A 127 -2.82 12.52 17.03
N MET A 128 -2.87 13.56 16.19
CA MET A 128 -3.59 13.53 14.91
C MET A 128 -2.99 12.49 13.97
N LEU A 129 -1.66 12.48 13.81
CA LEU A 129 -0.97 11.45 13.03
C LEU A 129 -1.27 10.05 13.57
N ALA A 130 -1.15 9.83 14.88
CA ALA A 130 -1.44 8.53 15.50
C ALA A 130 -2.89 8.09 15.26
N LYS A 131 -3.85 9.02 15.30
CA LYS A 131 -5.26 8.77 15.01
C LYS A 131 -5.45 8.41 13.54
N HIS A 132 -4.91 9.19 12.61
CA HIS A 132 -5.00 8.92 11.17
C HIS A 132 -4.36 7.58 10.78
N LEU A 133 -3.20 7.26 11.36
CA LEU A 133 -2.56 5.96 11.19
C LEU A 133 -3.47 4.81 11.61
N LYS A 134 -4.12 4.91 12.77
CA LYS A 134 -5.01 3.85 13.29
C LYS A 134 -6.32 3.73 12.52
N GLN A 135 -6.89 4.85 12.09
CA GLN A 135 -8.23 4.86 11.49
C GLN A 135 -8.23 4.56 9.98
N SER A 136 -7.18 4.95 9.26
CA SER A 136 -7.16 4.85 7.79
C SER A 136 -5.97 4.03 7.27
N ILE A 137 -4.74 4.37 7.68
CA ILE A 137 -3.52 3.82 7.07
C ILE A 137 -3.25 2.36 7.45
N LEU A 138 -3.33 2.02 8.74
CA LEU A 138 -3.12 0.65 9.22
C LEU A 138 -4.20 -0.31 8.70
N PRO A 139 -5.50 0.06 8.71
CA PRO A 139 -6.53 -0.73 8.03
C PRO A 139 -6.28 -0.93 6.54
N ALA A 140 -5.83 0.10 5.81
CA ALA A 140 -5.47 -0.02 4.40
C ALA A 140 -4.34 -1.04 4.18
N PHE A 141 -3.28 -1.02 5.00
CA PHE A 141 -2.24 -2.04 4.96
C PHE A 141 -2.70 -3.43 5.40
N ASN A 142 -3.75 -3.53 6.23
CA ASN A 142 -4.33 -4.81 6.60
C ASN A 142 -4.98 -5.50 5.40
N GLU A 143 -5.67 -4.76 4.52
CA GLU A 143 -6.21 -5.30 3.27
C GLU A 143 -5.11 -5.90 2.39
N VAL A 144 -3.92 -5.27 2.34
CA VAL A 144 -2.78 -5.80 1.59
C VAL A 144 -2.20 -7.05 2.24
N THR A 145 -1.94 -6.99 3.55
CA THR A 145 -1.24 -8.08 4.27
C THR A 145 -2.10 -9.32 4.49
N SER A 146 -3.43 -9.18 4.49
CA SER A 146 -4.36 -10.31 4.54
C SER A 146 -4.44 -11.08 3.22
N ARG A 147 -4.26 -10.40 2.08
CA ARG A 147 -4.36 -11.01 0.73
C ARG A 147 -3.01 -11.38 0.13
N THR A 148 -1.93 -10.75 0.57
CA THR A 148 -0.60 -10.94 -0.02
C THR A 148 0.44 -11.32 1.03
N GLN A 149 0.93 -12.56 0.96
CA GLN A 149 2.01 -13.00 1.83
C GLN A 149 3.37 -12.57 1.24
N GLY A 150 4.15 -11.83 2.04
CA GLY A 150 5.53 -11.48 1.68
C GLY A 150 5.67 -10.44 0.57
N LEU A 151 4.62 -9.64 0.30
CA LEU A 151 4.70 -8.55 -0.68
C LEU A 151 5.74 -7.51 -0.24
N SER A 152 6.75 -7.28 -1.08
CA SER A 152 7.71 -6.20 -0.89
C SER A 152 7.06 -4.84 -1.13
N LEU A 153 7.53 -3.80 -0.44
CA LEU A 153 7.06 -2.43 -0.68
C LEU A 153 7.34 -2.01 -2.13
N GLY A 154 8.44 -2.45 -2.74
CA GLY A 154 8.72 -2.21 -4.17
C GLY A 154 7.64 -2.77 -5.10
N SER A 155 7.26 -4.04 -4.93
CA SER A 155 6.17 -4.64 -5.72
C SER A 155 4.85 -3.92 -5.48
N PHE A 156 4.55 -3.55 -4.23
CA PHE A 156 3.33 -2.79 -3.94
C PHE A 156 3.33 -1.41 -4.62
N CYS A 157 4.47 -0.70 -4.61
CA CYS A 157 4.61 0.56 -5.33
C CYS A 157 4.38 0.41 -6.84
N VAL A 158 4.83 -0.68 -7.45
CA VAL A 158 4.53 -0.97 -8.87
C VAL A 158 3.03 -1.14 -9.08
N LEU A 159 2.34 -1.90 -8.22
CA LEU A 159 0.88 -2.07 -8.30
C LEU A 159 0.13 -0.75 -8.14
N LEU A 160 0.51 0.07 -7.15
CA LEU A 160 -0.07 1.40 -6.95
C LEU A 160 0.15 2.31 -8.16
N HIS A 161 1.35 2.29 -8.76
CA HIS A 161 1.65 3.09 -9.93
C HIS A 161 0.88 2.66 -11.17
N VAL A 162 0.81 1.35 -11.44
CA VAL A 162 0.00 0.79 -12.53
C VAL A 162 -1.48 1.14 -12.35
N THR A 163 -1.96 1.14 -11.11
CA THR A 163 -3.33 1.59 -10.79
C THR A 163 -3.47 3.07 -11.09
N LEU A 164 -2.65 3.94 -10.49
CA LEU A 164 -2.70 5.42 -10.66
C LEU A 164 -2.51 5.90 -12.09
N LYS A 165 -1.81 5.13 -12.93
CA LYS A 165 -1.49 5.49 -14.32
C LYS A 165 -2.19 4.61 -15.34
N GLN A 166 -3.26 3.91 -14.96
CA GLN A 166 -3.94 2.94 -15.82
C GLN A 166 -4.34 3.53 -17.18
N PHE A 167 -4.82 4.78 -17.22
CA PHE A 167 -5.22 5.45 -18.46
C PHE A 167 -4.00 5.80 -19.31
N GLU A 168 -3.00 6.48 -18.76
CA GLU A 168 -1.75 6.79 -19.49
C GLU A 168 -1.10 5.50 -20.04
N ILE A 169 -1.09 4.41 -19.28
CA ILE A 169 -0.55 3.11 -19.74
C ILE A 169 -1.42 2.50 -20.84
N ALA A 170 -2.75 2.54 -20.71
CA ALA A 170 -3.68 1.94 -21.67
C ALA A 170 -3.71 2.69 -23.02
N PHE A 171 -3.67 4.03 -22.99
CA PHE A 171 -3.81 4.88 -24.19
C PHE A 171 -2.47 5.28 -24.81
N GLU A 172 -1.49 5.69 -23.99
CA GLU A 172 -0.21 6.19 -24.53
C GLU A 172 0.77 5.05 -24.85
N GLY A 173 0.38 3.79 -24.59
CA GLY A 173 1.21 2.61 -24.86
C GLY A 173 2.51 2.60 -24.07
N ARG A 174 2.60 3.36 -22.96
CA ARG A 174 3.85 3.58 -22.24
C ARG A 174 4.49 2.26 -21.82
N PRO A 175 5.75 2.00 -22.24
CA PRO A 175 6.37 0.73 -21.94
C PRO A 175 6.70 0.62 -20.45
N LEU A 176 6.81 -0.62 -19.98
CA LEU A 176 7.19 -0.99 -18.61
C LEU A 176 8.45 -0.29 -18.06
N HIS A 177 9.34 0.22 -18.91
CA HIS A 177 10.56 0.92 -18.49
C HIS A 177 10.30 2.35 -18.00
N GLU A 178 9.21 3.00 -18.40
CA GLU A 178 8.86 4.32 -17.87
C GLU A 178 8.30 4.23 -16.45
N VAL A 179 7.59 3.13 -16.15
CA VAL A 179 7.15 2.75 -14.80
C VAL A 179 8.35 2.65 -13.85
N SER A 180 9.53 2.22 -14.30
CA SER A 180 10.72 2.12 -13.45
C SER A 180 11.30 3.47 -13.04
N SER A 181 11.33 4.42 -13.97
CA SER A 181 11.97 5.72 -13.78
C SER A 181 11.16 6.61 -12.83
N SER A 182 9.83 6.60 -12.94
CA SER A 182 8.94 7.46 -12.15
C SER A 182 8.94 7.12 -10.64
N ILE A 183 9.11 5.84 -10.28
CA ILE A 183 9.11 5.35 -8.88
C ILE A 183 10.50 4.87 -8.39
N GLY A 184 11.54 5.06 -9.22
CA GLY A 184 12.93 4.74 -8.90
C GLY A 184 13.23 3.24 -8.72
N ILE A 185 12.44 2.35 -9.33
CA ILE A 185 12.59 0.90 -9.25
C ILE A 185 13.39 0.41 -10.46
N SER A 186 14.58 -0.16 -10.23
CA SER A 186 15.46 -0.59 -11.33
C SER A 186 15.10 -1.95 -11.96
N ASN A 187 14.20 -2.73 -11.35
CA ASN A 187 13.84 -4.08 -11.83
C ASN A 187 12.33 -4.30 -11.92
N VAL A 188 11.63 -3.38 -12.60
CA VAL A 188 10.17 -3.45 -12.79
C VAL A 188 9.70 -4.78 -13.43
N PRO A 189 10.37 -5.36 -14.45
CA PRO A 189 9.91 -6.62 -15.04
C PRO A 189 9.78 -7.76 -14.02
N ARG A 190 10.71 -7.85 -13.05
CA ARG A 190 10.63 -8.84 -11.97
C ARG A 190 9.47 -8.60 -11.03
N HIS A 191 9.18 -7.34 -10.70
CA HIS A 191 8.03 -6.99 -9.86
C HIS A 191 6.72 -7.30 -10.59
N ILE A 192 6.62 -6.94 -11.87
CA ILE A 192 5.44 -7.21 -12.70
C ILE A 192 5.20 -8.69 -12.86
N SER A 193 6.24 -9.48 -13.15
CA SER A 193 6.13 -10.95 -13.19
C SER A 193 5.60 -11.50 -11.86
N PHE A 194 6.08 -11.03 -10.71
CA PHE A 194 5.57 -11.48 -9.41
C PHE A 194 4.14 -11.02 -9.13
N LEU A 195 3.74 -9.84 -9.60
CA LEU A 195 2.39 -9.30 -9.45
C LEU A 195 1.39 -9.93 -10.41
N SER A 196 1.83 -10.45 -11.55
CA SER A 196 1.00 -11.20 -12.50
C SER A 196 0.90 -12.68 -12.10
N GLU A 197 0.61 -13.57 -13.05
CA GLU A 197 0.54 -15.02 -12.82
C GLU A 197 1.88 -15.64 -12.39
N GLY A 198 2.99 -14.91 -12.53
CA GLY A 198 4.32 -15.40 -12.19
C GLY A 198 5.00 -16.13 -13.34
N THR A 199 5.78 -17.13 -12.97
CA THR A 199 6.47 -18.03 -13.89
C THR A 199 6.10 -19.46 -13.51
N PRO A 200 6.32 -20.45 -14.40
CA PRO A 200 6.09 -21.86 -14.05
C PRO A 200 6.83 -22.31 -12.78
N LYS A 201 7.98 -21.69 -12.48
CA LYS A 201 8.81 -21.98 -11.30
C LYS A 201 8.33 -21.26 -10.03
N ARG A 202 7.56 -20.17 -10.16
CA ARG A 202 7.10 -19.35 -9.03
C ARG A 202 5.78 -18.69 -9.41
N LYS A 203 4.70 -19.17 -8.80
CA LYS A 203 3.37 -18.54 -8.91
C LYS A 203 3.45 -17.09 -8.43
N GLY A 204 2.87 -16.19 -9.21
CA GLY A 204 2.68 -14.79 -8.86
C GLY A 204 1.37 -14.58 -8.11
N LEU A 205 1.03 -13.32 -7.87
CA LEU A 205 -0.14 -12.91 -7.08
C LEU A 205 -1.40 -12.71 -7.92
N GLY A 206 -1.30 -12.66 -9.25
CA GLY A 206 -2.45 -12.46 -10.13
C GLY A 206 -3.17 -11.13 -9.91
N LEU A 207 -2.45 -10.09 -9.46
CA LEU A 207 -2.97 -8.73 -9.23
C LEU A 207 -2.85 -7.85 -10.47
N ILE A 208 -1.91 -8.17 -11.38
CA ILE A 208 -1.73 -7.48 -12.66
C ILE A 208 -1.95 -8.48 -13.79
N GLU A 209 -2.71 -8.07 -14.79
CA GLU A 209 -2.81 -8.77 -16.06
C GLU A 209 -1.99 -8.02 -17.13
N LEU A 210 -1.46 -8.78 -18.09
CA LEU A 210 -0.59 -8.28 -19.14
C LEU A 210 -1.29 -8.43 -20.49
N THR A 211 -1.64 -7.31 -21.12
CA THR A 211 -2.28 -7.30 -22.43
C THR A 211 -1.31 -6.82 -23.50
N ARG A 212 -1.46 -7.31 -24.73
CA ARG A 212 -0.69 -6.79 -25.86
C ARG A 212 -1.30 -5.46 -26.30
N ASN A 213 -0.45 -4.50 -26.64
CA ASN A 213 -0.92 -3.25 -27.23
C ASN A 213 -1.58 -3.56 -28.61
N PRO A 214 -2.80 -3.07 -28.88
CA PRO A 214 -3.49 -3.25 -30.16
C PRO A 214 -2.69 -2.70 -31.36
N GLU A 215 -1.99 -1.58 -31.18
CA GLU A 215 -1.23 -0.87 -32.21
C GLU A 215 0.19 -1.42 -32.40
N ASP A 216 0.85 -1.82 -31.31
CA ASP A 216 2.15 -2.50 -31.34
C ASP A 216 2.15 -3.79 -30.53
N ARG A 217 1.98 -4.93 -31.21
CA ARG A 217 1.95 -6.26 -30.59
C ARG A 217 3.23 -6.66 -29.86
N ARG A 218 4.34 -5.93 -30.04
CA ARG A 218 5.60 -6.15 -29.32
C ARG A 218 5.55 -5.56 -27.91
N LEU A 219 4.68 -4.58 -27.67
CA LEU A 219 4.49 -3.95 -26.37
C LEU A 219 3.49 -4.73 -25.52
N THR A 220 3.86 -4.92 -24.25
CA THR A 220 3.01 -5.52 -23.23
C THR A 220 2.65 -4.44 -22.22
N LEU A 221 1.36 -4.22 -22.04
CA LEU A 221 0.80 -3.19 -21.18
C LEU A 221 0.27 -3.83 -19.89
N PRO A 222 0.79 -3.44 -18.71
CA PRO A 222 0.24 -3.91 -17.45
C PRO A 222 -1.04 -3.15 -17.10
N LYS A 223 -2.08 -3.87 -16.70
CA LYS A 223 -3.26 -3.28 -16.07
C LYS A 223 -3.65 -4.05 -14.81
N PRO A 224 -4.31 -3.40 -13.84
CA PRO A 224 -4.85 -4.12 -12.68
C PRO A 224 -5.83 -5.19 -13.14
N SER A 225 -5.60 -6.43 -12.72
CA SER A 225 -6.58 -7.52 -12.85
C SER A 225 -7.80 -7.26 -11.97
N GLU A 226 -8.84 -8.09 -12.07
CA GLU A 226 -9.98 -8.04 -11.15
C GLU A 226 -9.57 -8.12 -9.66
N ALA A 227 -8.73 -9.09 -9.29
CA ALA A 227 -8.22 -9.21 -7.92
C ALA A 227 -7.37 -7.99 -7.49
N GLY A 228 -6.64 -7.39 -8.44
CA GLY A 228 -5.91 -6.14 -8.24
C GLY A 228 -6.83 -4.97 -7.94
N ILE A 229 -7.89 -4.80 -8.76
CA ILE A 229 -8.91 -3.76 -8.60
C ILE A 229 -9.63 -3.93 -7.26
N GLU A 230 -10.03 -5.14 -6.90
CA GLU A 230 -10.67 -5.43 -5.62
C GLU A 230 -9.80 -5.04 -4.42
N LEU A 231 -8.49 -5.32 -4.48
CA LEU A 231 -7.56 -4.90 -3.45
C LEU A 231 -7.45 -3.36 -3.37
N MET A 232 -7.32 -2.67 -4.50
CA MET A 232 -7.24 -1.20 -4.53
C MET A 232 -8.52 -0.56 -4.00
N THR A 233 -9.67 -1.12 -4.35
CA THR A 233 -10.99 -0.74 -3.84
C THR A 233 -11.08 -0.91 -2.33
N ALA A 234 -10.64 -2.05 -1.80
CA ALA A 234 -10.63 -2.27 -0.35
C ALA A 234 -9.73 -1.24 0.36
N ILE A 235 -8.57 -0.91 -0.21
CA ILE A 235 -7.67 0.14 0.29
C ILE A 235 -8.38 1.49 0.29
N CYS A 236 -8.97 1.93 -0.83
CA CYS A 236 -9.68 3.20 -0.92
C CYS A 236 -10.84 3.28 0.07
N SER A 237 -11.59 2.19 0.27
CA SER A 237 -12.65 2.11 1.26
C SER A 237 -12.15 2.46 2.66
N ARG A 238 -10.96 1.96 3.04
CA ARG A 238 -10.34 2.29 4.33
C ARG A 238 -9.84 3.73 4.40
N LEU A 239 -9.20 4.21 3.34
CA LEU A 239 -8.64 5.56 3.29
C LEU A 239 -9.75 6.62 3.36
N LEU A 240 -10.80 6.44 2.57
CA LEU A 240 -11.97 7.33 2.49
C LEU A 240 -12.99 7.11 3.61
N GLN A 241 -12.82 6.05 4.41
CA GLN A 241 -13.77 5.64 5.46
C GLN A 241 -15.20 5.45 4.92
N ARG A 242 -15.31 4.93 3.70
CA ARG A 242 -16.58 4.67 3.01
C ARG A 242 -16.69 3.21 2.62
N PRO A 243 -17.89 2.60 2.60
CA PRO A 243 -18.05 1.20 2.19
C PRO A 243 -17.54 0.94 0.77
N ALA A 244 -16.85 -0.18 0.57
CA ALA A 244 -16.31 -0.56 -0.74
C ALA A 244 -17.38 -0.75 -1.83
N ALA A 245 -18.60 -1.13 -1.43
CA ALA A 245 -19.79 -1.24 -2.27
C ALA A 245 -20.19 0.07 -2.99
N GLN A 246 -19.64 1.20 -2.54
CA GLN A 246 -19.93 2.52 -3.10
C GLN A 246 -18.83 3.01 -4.05
N LEU A 247 -17.79 2.20 -4.28
CA LEU A 247 -16.65 2.57 -5.12
C LEU A 247 -16.90 2.13 -6.57
N ARG A 248 -16.58 3.03 -7.50
CA ARG A 248 -16.95 2.92 -8.92
C ARG A 248 -15.84 2.27 -9.75
N ARG A 249 -16.10 1.25 -10.56
CA ARG A 249 -15.14 0.66 -11.50
C ARG A 249 -15.50 1.07 -12.93
N PRO A 250 -14.60 1.64 -13.73
CA PRO A 250 -14.92 1.97 -15.12
C PRO A 250 -15.15 0.69 -15.94
N LYS A 251 -16.18 0.68 -16.78
CA LYS A 251 -16.46 -0.44 -17.69
C LYS A 251 -15.36 -0.57 -18.74
N PRO A 252 -14.90 -1.79 -19.08
CA PRO A 252 -13.90 -1.99 -20.13
C PRO A 252 -14.28 -1.32 -21.45
N THR A 253 -15.54 -1.43 -21.86
CA THR A 253 -16.07 -0.81 -23.10
C THR A 253 -16.05 0.71 -23.05
N SER A 254 -16.32 1.31 -21.88
CA SER A 254 -16.26 2.78 -21.71
C SER A 254 -14.82 3.28 -21.70
N ILE A 255 -13.85 2.44 -21.32
CA ILE A 255 -12.42 2.76 -21.48
C ILE A 255 -12.05 2.67 -22.96
N GLU A 256 -12.37 1.57 -23.64
CA GLU A 256 -12.02 1.36 -25.05
C GLU A 256 -12.60 2.42 -26.00
N ALA A 257 -13.69 3.09 -25.60
CA ALA A 257 -14.35 4.14 -26.38
C ALA A 257 -13.75 5.56 -26.21
N LEU A 258 -12.74 5.75 -25.36
CA LEU A 258 -12.09 7.06 -25.20
C LEU A 258 -11.03 7.26 -26.30
N ASP A 259 -10.91 8.49 -26.79
CA ASP A 259 -9.89 8.84 -27.79
C ASP A 259 -8.56 9.26 -27.14
N ALA A 260 -8.58 9.79 -25.91
CA ALA A 260 -7.38 10.18 -25.16
C ALA A 260 -7.53 10.00 -23.62
N PRO A 261 -6.41 9.92 -22.85
CA PRO A 261 -6.46 9.84 -21.39
C PRO A 261 -7.21 10.99 -20.71
N VAL A 262 -7.19 12.19 -21.29
CA VAL A 262 -7.85 13.39 -20.74
C VAL A 262 -9.38 13.30 -20.83
N ASP A 263 -9.90 12.56 -21.82
CA ASP A 263 -11.34 12.38 -22.03
C ASP A 263 -11.98 11.51 -20.95
N ALA A 264 -11.16 10.84 -20.17
CA ALA A 264 -11.50 10.26 -18.87
C ALA A 264 -12.47 11.11 -18.05
N ALA A 265 -12.25 12.42 -17.98
CA ALA A 265 -13.05 13.32 -17.15
C ALA A 265 -14.49 13.49 -17.61
N THR A 266 -14.81 13.01 -18.82
CA THR A 266 -16.14 13.11 -19.44
C THR A 266 -17.04 11.90 -19.15
N LEU A 267 -16.49 10.83 -18.55
CA LEU A 267 -17.25 9.62 -18.20
C LEU A 267 -18.37 9.95 -17.20
N LYS A 268 -19.59 9.50 -17.53
CA LYS A 268 -20.80 9.69 -16.73
C LYS A 268 -20.97 8.54 -15.75
N LYS A 269 -21.91 8.68 -14.82
CA LYS A 269 -22.19 7.66 -13.79
C LYS A 269 -22.44 6.26 -14.36
N ASP A 270 -23.07 6.17 -15.54
CA ASP A 270 -23.42 4.91 -16.20
C ASP A 270 -22.23 4.20 -16.87
N ASP A 271 -21.09 4.88 -17.01
CA ASP A 271 -19.82 4.33 -17.50
C ASP A 271 -19.07 3.52 -16.43
N PHE A 272 -19.62 3.47 -15.22
CA PHE A 272 -19.03 2.77 -14.10
C PHE A 272 -19.96 1.68 -13.56
N ASP A 273 -19.38 0.52 -13.30
CA ASP A 273 -20.00 -0.52 -12.47
C ASP A 273 -19.72 -0.25 -10.99
N TYR A 274 -20.60 -0.72 -10.11
CA TYR A 274 -20.34 -0.75 -8.67
C TYR A 274 -19.74 -2.12 -8.31
N ILE A 275 -18.77 -2.13 -7.41
CA ILE A 275 -18.16 -3.39 -6.97
C ILE A 275 -19.06 -4.02 -5.90
N ASP A 276 -19.51 -5.25 -6.14
CA ASP A 276 -20.31 -6.00 -5.19
C ASP A 276 -19.47 -6.33 -3.93
N PRO A 277 -19.90 -5.94 -2.72
CA PRO A 277 -19.21 -6.30 -1.48
C PRO A 277 -19.08 -7.82 -1.27
N GLY A 278 -19.92 -8.64 -1.90
CA GLY A 278 -19.86 -10.10 -1.86
C GLY A 278 -18.60 -10.71 -2.50
N THR A 279 -17.93 -10.00 -3.43
CA THR A 279 -16.65 -10.44 -4.00
C THR A 279 -15.45 -10.05 -3.14
N LEU A 280 -15.62 -9.10 -2.22
CA LEU A 280 -14.58 -8.63 -1.28
C LEU A 280 -14.49 -9.46 0.01
N MET A 281 -15.43 -10.37 0.23
CA MET A 281 -15.50 -11.25 1.41
C MET A 281 -14.38 -12.30 1.38
N ARG A 282 -13.79 -12.57 2.55
CA ARG A 282 -12.76 -13.63 2.68
C ARG A 282 -13.39 -14.97 2.26
N PRO A 283 -12.60 -15.94 1.78
CA PRO A 283 -13.06 -17.32 1.64
C PRO A 283 -13.69 -17.88 2.94
N GLU A 284 -13.28 -17.35 4.09
CA GLU A 284 -13.78 -17.72 5.42
C GLU A 284 -15.14 -17.07 5.78
N ASP A 285 -15.52 -15.97 5.14
CA ASP A 285 -16.76 -15.23 5.43
C ASP A 285 -17.96 -15.74 4.59
N LYS A 286 -17.74 -16.69 3.67
CA LYS A 286 -18.79 -17.32 2.84
C LYS A 286 -19.56 -18.46 3.54
N LYS A 287 -19.34 -18.68 4.84
CA LYS A 287 -20.13 -19.62 5.63
C LYS A 287 -20.90 -18.86 6.71
N SER A 288 -22.13 -18.52 6.38
CA SER A 288 -23.22 -18.23 7.32
C SER A 288 -24.50 -18.77 6.71
#